data_AF-U1YFE5-F1
#
_entry.id   AF-U1YFE5-F1
#
_cell.length_a   1.000
_cell.length_b   1.000
_cell.length_c   1.000
_cell.angle_alpha   90.00
_cell.angle_beta   90.00
_cell.angle_gamma   90.00
#
_symmetry.space_group_name_H-M   'P 1'
#
loop_
_entity.id
_entity.type
_entity.pdbx_description
1 polymer ?
#
loop_
_entity_poly.entity_id
_entity_poly.type
_entity_poly.pdbx_seq_one_letter_code
_entity_poly.pdbx_strand_id
1 'polypeptide(L)' 'MLFTLFAGIAQFERDLIAERTKEGIVAAKKRGKTLGRPKADQEKIDYALYLINQGSTISEAAEKAGVSRMTLYRKANLNM' A
#
# COMPACT_ATOMS: atom_id res chain seq x y z
N MET A 1 -40.50 -8.68 -10.33
CA MET A 1 -40.47 -9.90 -9.48
C MET A 1 -39.39 -10.88 -9.91
N LEU A 2 -39.36 -11.37 -11.16
CA LEU A 2 -38.31 -12.29 -11.63
C LEU A 2 -36.89 -11.68 -11.63
N PHE A 3 -36.75 -10.44 -12.11
CA PHE A 3 -35.48 -9.70 -12.05
C PHE A 3 -34.94 -9.53 -10.62
N THR A 4 -35.84 -9.35 -9.65
CA THR A 4 -35.49 -9.20 -8.23
C THR A 4 -34.90 -10.49 -7.68
N LEU A 5 -35.46 -11.64 -8.05
CA LEU A 5 -34.94 -12.95 -7.66
C LEU A 5 -33.54 -13.18 -8.24
N PHE A 6 -33.35 -12.96 -9.54
CA PHE A 6 -32.04 -13.10 -10.17
C PHE A 6 -31.01 -12.11 -9.63
N ALA A 7 -31.41 -10.87 -9.33
CA ALA A 7 -30.54 -9.92 -8.66
C ALA A 7 -30.13 -10.39 -7.26
N GLY A 8 -31.05 -11.01 -6.51
CA GLY A 8 -30.77 -11.62 -5.20
C GLY A 8 -29.77 -12.77 -5.29
N ILE A 9 -29.94 -13.67 -6.27
CA ILE A 9 -29.01 -14.79 -6.51
C ILE A 9 -27.63 -14.27 -6.91
N ALA A 10 -27.57 -13.32 -7.84
CA ALA A 10 -26.30 -12.72 -8.27
C ALA A 10 -25.58 -12.01 -7.12
N GLN A 11 -26.31 -11.40 -6.19
CA GLN A 11 -25.72 -10.80 -4.99
C GLN A 11 -25.16 -11.88 -4.06
N PHE A 12 -25.92 -12.94 -3.80
CA PHE A 12 -25.50 -14.06 -2.95
C PHE A 12 -24.22 -14.73 -3.48
N GLU A 13 -24.13 -14.98 -4.79
CA GLU A 13 -22.92 -15.55 -5.40
C GLU A 13 -21.70 -14.63 -5.25
N ARG A 14 -21.89 -13.31 -5.43
CA ARG A 14 -20.82 -12.33 -5.19
C ARG A 14 -20.33 -12.36 -3.76
N ASP A 15 -21.25 -12.46 -2.80
CA ASP A 15 -20.92 -12.48 -1.38
C ASP A 15 -20.13 -13.77 -1.02
N LEU A 16 -20.55 -14.93 -1.54
CA LEU A 16 -19.82 -16.19 -1.36
C LEU A 16 -18.39 -16.15 -1.95
N ILE A 17 -18.21 -15.54 -3.13
CA ILE A 17 -16.89 -15.36 -3.74
C ILE A 17 -16.01 -14.44 -2.89
N ALA A 18 -16.60 -13.36 -2.35
CA ALA A 18 -15.90 -12.42 -1.48
C ALA A 18 -15.46 -13.09 -0.17
N GLU A 19 -16.30 -13.91 0.44
CA GLU A 19 -15.97 -14.68 1.64
C GLU A 19 -14.80 -15.62 1.43
N ARG A 20 -14.84 -16.47 0.38
CA ARG A 20 -13.72 -17.37 0.04
C ARG A 20 -12.42 -16.61 -0.20
N THR A 21 -12.50 -15.44 -0.84
CA THR A 21 -11.32 -14.60 -1.09
C THR A 21 -10.73 -14.09 0.23
N LYS A 22 -11.57 -13.66 1.17
CA LYS A 22 -11.14 -13.23 2.51
C LYS A 22 -10.47 -14.37 3.28
N GLU A 23 -11.05 -15.56 3.23
CA GLU A 23 -10.46 -16.77 3.85
C GLU A 23 -9.08 -17.08 3.24
N GLY A 24 -8.96 -17.02 1.92
CA GLY A 24 -7.69 -17.21 1.22
C GLY A 24 -6.63 -16.18 1.62
N ILE A 25 -7.02 -14.91 1.75
CA ILE A 25 -6.15 -13.82 2.24
C ILE A 25 -5.69 -14.11 3.68
N VAL A 26 -6.60 -14.53 4.56
CA VAL A 26 -6.27 -14.88 5.96
C VAL A 26 -5.29 -16.05 5.99
N ALA A 27 -5.52 -17.11 5.20
CA ALA A 27 -4.63 -18.24 5.11
C ALA A 27 -3.24 -17.84 4.57
N ALA A 28 -3.18 -16.96 3.56
CA ALA A 28 -1.92 -16.44 3.04
C ALA A 28 -1.15 -15.60 4.07
N LYS A 29 -1.86 -14.77 4.86
CA LYS A 29 -1.26 -14.03 5.99
C LYS A 29 -0.70 -14.97 7.06
N LYS A 30 -1.43 -16.04 7.42
CA LYS A 30 -0.96 -17.07 8.38
C LYS A 30 0.31 -17.77 7.90
N ARG A 31 0.49 -17.93 6.60
CA ARG A 31 1.72 -18.46 5.98
C ARG A 31 2.87 -17.45 5.91
N GLY A 32 2.69 -16.23 6.42
CA GLY A 32 3.72 -15.19 6.40
C GLY A 32 3.86 -14.43 5.08
N LYS A 33 2.95 -14.62 4.11
CA LYS A 33 3.00 -13.86 2.85
C LYS A 33 2.65 -12.40 3.10
N THR A 34 3.54 -11.49 2.72
CA THR A 34 3.24 -10.05 2.70
C THR A 34 2.30 -9.76 1.53
N LEU A 35 1.12 -9.22 1.83
CA LEU A 35 0.09 -8.86 0.86
C LEU A 35 0.04 -7.35 0.66
N GLY A 36 -0.45 -6.91 -0.50
CA GLY A 36 -0.57 -5.48 -0.85
C GLY A 36 0.65 -4.95 -1.62
N ARG A 37 0.69 -3.62 -1.78
CA ARG A 37 1.81 -2.94 -2.47
C ARG A 37 3.09 -3.09 -1.63
N PRO A 38 4.23 -3.49 -2.24
CA PRO A 38 5.49 -3.55 -1.51
C PRO A 38 5.82 -2.18 -0.91
N LYS A 39 6.44 -2.20 0.28
CA LYS A 39 6.92 -0.97 0.92
C LYS A 39 8.01 -0.35 0.04
N ALA A 40 8.11 0.98 0.09
CA ALA A 40 9.23 1.68 -0.53
C ALA A 40 10.54 1.20 0.10
N ASP A 41 11.58 1.17 -0.72
CA ASP A 41 12.92 0.74 -0.33
C ASP A 41 13.44 1.59 0.84
N GLN A 42 13.71 0.94 1.96
CA GLN A 42 14.06 1.62 3.19
C GLN A 42 15.48 2.20 3.11
N GLU A 43 16.41 1.54 2.41
CA GLU A 43 17.78 2.04 2.25
C GLU A 43 17.82 3.37 1.49
N LYS A 44 16.99 3.50 0.45
CA LYS A 44 16.85 4.76 -0.30
C LYS A 44 16.22 5.86 0.55
N ILE A 45 15.25 5.51 1.40
CA ILE A 45 14.65 6.46 2.33
C ILE A 45 15.68 6.93 3.34
N ASP A 46 16.47 6.02 3.91
CA ASP A 46 17.47 6.34 4.92
C ASP A 46 18.60 7.21 4.32
N TYR A 47 19.02 6.91 3.09
CA TYR A 47 19.96 7.74 2.34
C TYR A 47 19.41 9.16 2.08
N ALA A 48 18.15 9.28 1.68
CA ALA A 48 17.51 10.59 1.49
C ALA A 48 17.44 11.38 2.81
N LEU A 49 17.08 10.72 3.92
CA LEU A 49 17.03 11.35 5.24
C LEU A 49 18.42 11.79 5.71
N TYR A 50 19.46 11.01 5.43
CA TYR A 50 20.84 11.39 5.69
C TYR A 50 21.22 12.68 4.94
N LEU A 51 20.89 12.79 3.65
CA LEU A 51 21.14 13.99 2.85
C LEU A 51 20.41 15.23 3.40
N ILE A 52 19.17 15.05 3.85
CA ILE A 52 18.37 16.12 4.47
C ILE A 52 19.04 16.59 5.77
N ASN A 53 19.52 15.67 6.61
CA ASN A 53 20.24 16.02 7.84
C ASN A 53 21.55 16.78 7.58
N GLN A 54 22.17 16.59 6.42
CA GLN A 54 23.34 17.36 5.98
C GLN A 54 22.98 18.74 5.39
N GLY A 55 21.69 19.10 5.34
CA GLY A 55 21.23 20.39 4.84
C GLY A 55 20.78 20.39 3.38
N SER A 56 20.69 19.24 2.72
CA SER A 56 20.12 19.17 1.36
C SER A 56 18.62 19.44 1.38
N THR A 57 18.09 20.05 0.32
CA THR A 57 16.64 20.23 0.19
C THR A 57 15.94 18.90 -0.02
N ILE A 58 14.66 18.79 0.38
CA ILE A 58 13.85 17.56 0.19
C ILE A 58 13.78 17.16 -1.29
N SER A 59 13.76 18.16 -2.20
CA SER A 59 13.72 17.89 -3.65
C SER A 59 15.01 17.25 -4.15
N GLU A 60 16.17 17.79 -3.75
CA GLU A 60 17.46 17.24 -4.13
C GLU A 60 17.72 15.86 -3.52
N ALA A 61 17.33 15.67 -2.25
CA ALA A 61 17.46 14.38 -1.59
C ALA A 61 16.58 13.31 -2.26
N ALA A 62 15.35 13.66 -2.66
CA ALA A 62 14.43 12.80 -3.40
C ALA A 62 15.02 12.36 -4.75
N GLU A 63 15.58 13.29 -5.51
CA GLU A 63 16.20 13.03 -6.81
C GLU A 63 17.43 12.12 -6.67
N LYS A 64 18.36 12.47 -5.76
CA LYS A 64 19.59 11.69 -5.52
C LYS A 64 19.32 10.29 -5.00
N ALA A 65 18.29 10.11 -4.18
CA ALA A 65 17.93 8.80 -3.62
C ALA A 65 16.95 8.01 -4.51
N GLY A 66 16.42 8.60 -5.59
CA GLY A 66 15.46 7.94 -6.48
C GLY A 66 14.13 7.60 -5.81
N VAL A 67 13.68 8.43 -4.87
CA VAL A 67 12.42 8.27 -4.14
C VAL A 67 11.52 9.47 -4.36
N SER A 68 10.20 9.26 -4.46
CA SER A 68 9.26 10.37 -4.64
C SER A 68 9.31 11.33 -3.45
N ARG A 69 9.26 12.64 -3.72
CA ARG A 69 9.13 13.70 -2.69
C ARG A 69 8.04 13.40 -1.67
N MET A 70 6.87 12.90 -2.13
CA MET A 70 5.75 12.52 -1.26
C MET A 70 6.10 11.38 -0.30
N THR A 71 6.98 10.47 -0.69
CA THR A 71 7.44 9.39 0.19
C THR A 71 8.28 9.96 1.33
N LEU A 72 9.12 10.97 1.06
CA LEU A 72 9.91 11.67 2.07
C LEU A 72 9.03 12.53 2.98
N TYR A 73 8.09 13.32 2.44
CA TYR A 73 7.15 14.09 3.27
C TYR A 73 6.37 13.20 4.24
N ARG A 74 5.85 12.06 3.77
CA ARG A 74 5.12 11.10 4.61
C ARG A 74 6.00 10.47 5.70
N LYS A 75 7.30 10.31 5.47
CA LYS A 75 8.25 9.69 6.40
C LYS A 75 8.88 10.69 7.37
N ALA A 76 9.07 11.93 6.94
CA ALA A 76 9.72 12.99 7.70
C ALA A 76 8.80 13.66 8.73
N ASN A 77 7.52 13.26 8.85
CA ASN A 77 6.53 13.93 9.71
C ASN A 77 6.49 15.46 9.51
N LEU A 78 6.77 15.94 8.28
CA LEU A 78 6.54 17.33 7.94
C LEU A 78 5.06 17.48 7.57
N ASN A 79 4.32 18.18 8.43
CA ASN A 79 3.02 18.74 8.06
C ASN A 79 3.19 19.51 6.74
N MET A 80 2.24 19.28 5.82
CA MET A 80 2.14 19.97 4.53
C MET A 80 2.31 21.48 4.66
#